data_AF-A0A6N7WJA1-F1
#
_entry.id   AF-A0A6N7WJA1-F1
#
_cell.length_a   1.000
_cell.length_b   1.000
_cell.length_c   1.000
_cell.angle_alpha   90.00
_cell.angle_beta   90.00
_cell.angle_gamma   90.00
#
_symmetry.space_group_name_H-M   'P 1'
#
loop_
_entity.id
_entity.type
_entity.pdbx_description
1 polymer ?
#
loop_
_entity_poly.entity_id
_entity_poly.type
_entity_poly.pdbx_seq_one_letter_code
_entity_poly.pdbx_strand_id
1 'polypeptide(L)'
;MDNKFMLTKEQRRYLGLEPVEAHWEVMDIKGTLYYFDGNIIKKEIITSDCREENFRYRESELYVETAENKKLVLPKTAKGKPKKLNFTATQSFRPVNVYFACEGSYITIANYTTQKTFYFEDIKNGLVPQRLQG
;
A
#
# COMPACT_ATOMS: atom_id res chain seq x y z
N MET A 1 -14.03 13.42 -3.00
CA MET A 1 -13.14 12.40 -2.40
C MET A 1 -13.91 11.37 -1.57
N ASP A 2 -15.24 11.47 -1.46
CA ASP A 2 -16.02 10.86 -0.37
C ASP A 2 -16.41 9.37 -0.51
N ASN A 3 -15.92 8.66 -1.53
CA ASN A 3 -16.29 7.24 -1.73
C ASN A 3 -15.08 6.29 -1.89
N LYS A 4 -13.85 6.74 -1.63
CA LYS A 4 -12.68 5.85 -1.67
C LYS A 4 -12.79 4.81 -0.56
N PHE A 5 -12.67 3.54 -0.89
CA PHE A 5 -12.66 2.48 0.11
C PHE A 5 -11.41 2.60 0.99
N MET A 6 -11.57 2.47 2.31
CA MET A 6 -10.46 2.52 3.26
C MET A 6 -10.69 1.50 4.37
N LEU A 7 -9.64 0.76 4.71
CA LEU A 7 -9.67 -0.13 5.87
C LEU A 7 -9.75 0.69 7.17
N THR A 8 -10.39 0.13 8.18
CA THR A 8 -10.35 0.64 9.56
C THR A 8 -9.05 0.25 10.26
N LYS A 9 -8.74 0.86 11.41
CA LYS A 9 -7.58 0.48 12.24
C LYS A 9 -7.64 -0.99 12.67
N GLU A 10 -8.84 -1.46 13.00
CA GLU A 10 -9.08 -2.85 13.41
C GLU A 10 -8.90 -3.84 12.25
N GLN A 11 -9.44 -3.52 11.07
CA GLN A 11 -9.25 -4.38 9.88
C GLN A 11 -7.77 -4.50 9.49
N ARG A 12 -7.01 -3.40 9.56
CA ARG A 12 -5.55 -3.42 9.32
C ARG A 12 -4.82 -4.38 10.27
N ARG A 13 -5.19 -4.37 11.55
CA ARG A 13 -4.62 -5.27 12.57
C ARG A 13 -4.84 -6.74 12.21
N TYR A 14 -6.04 -7.11 11.75
CA TYR A 14 -6.33 -8.49 11.33
C TYR A 14 -5.58 -8.91 10.06
N LEU A 15 -5.24 -7.94 9.19
CA LEU A 15 -4.47 -8.17 7.97
C LEU A 15 -2.95 -8.10 8.19
N GLY A 16 -2.49 -7.81 9.41
CA GLY A 16 -1.07 -7.65 9.72
C GLY A 16 -0.44 -6.37 9.16
N LEU A 17 -1.25 -5.35 8.87
CA LEU A 17 -0.80 -4.04 8.36
C LEU A 17 -0.59 -3.05 9.50
N GLU A 18 0.45 -2.22 9.42
CA GLU A 18 0.63 -1.10 10.34
C GLU A 18 -0.59 -0.15 10.29
N PRO A 19 -1.15 0.28 11.44
CA PRO A 19 -2.24 1.25 11.45
C PRO A 19 -1.83 2.58 10.81
N VAL A 20 -2.82 3.32 10.29
CA VAL A 20 -2.66 4.72 9.94
C VAL A 20 -2.92 5.54 11.21
N GLU A 21 -1.92 6.26 11.67
CA GLU A 21 -2.04 7.09 12.88
C GLU A 21 -2.61 8.47 12.57
N ALA A 22 -3.36 9.04 13.51
CA ALA A 22 -4.12 10.28 13.30
C ALA A 22 -3.23 11.51 13.03
N HIS A 23 -1.97 11.47 13.47
CA HIS A 23 -1.00 12.53 13.25
C HIS A 23 -0.32 12.43 11.87
N TRP A 24 -0.53 11.36 11.11
CA TRP A 24 0.05 11.22 9.79
C TRP A 24 -0.62 12.13 8.78
N GLU A 25 0.18 12.84 8.00
CA GLU A 25 -0.30 13.70 6.93
C GLU A 25 -0.44 12.91 5.63
N VAL A 26 -1.46 13.21 4.82
CA VAL A 26 -1.71 12.52 3.55
C VAL A 26 -1.47 13.43 2.35
N MET A 27 -0.82 12.89 1.32
CA MET A 27 -0.65 13.53 0.01
C MET A 27 -1.19 12.62 -1.09
N ASP A 28 -2.11 13.15 -1.92
CA ASP A 28 -2.54 12.45 -3.13
C ASP A 28 -1.60 12.80 -4.29
N ILE A 29 -0.93 11.79 -4.83
CA ILE A 29 -0.12 11.92 -6.04
C ILE A 29 -0.71 10.98 -7.09
N LYS A 30 -1.42 11.57 -8.06
CA LYS A 30 -2.05 10.86 -9.20
C LYS A 30 -2.97 9.70 -8.75
N GLY A 31 -3.74 9.90 -7.69
CA GLY A 31 -4.72 8.96 -7.17
C GLY A 31 -4.18 7.99 -6.12
N THR A 32 -2.86 7.94 -5.92
CA THR A 32 -2.24 7.17 -4.83
C THR A 32 -2.06 8.06 -3.62
N LEU A 33 -2.52 7.58 -2.46
CA LEU A 33 -2.39 8.28 -1.19
C LEU A 33 -1.07 7.89 -0.52
N TYR A 34 -0.21 8.86 -0.23
CA TYR A 34 1.02 8.67 0.52
C TYR A 34 0.88 9.28 1.92
N TYR A 35 1.11 8.46 2.95
CA TYR A 35 1.01 8.88 4.35
C TYR A 35 2.39 9.15 4.93
N PHE A 36 2.52 10.30 5.59
CA PHE A 36 3.75 10.85 6.13
C PHE A 36 3.70 10.90 7.65
N ASP A 37 4.74 10.34 8.27
CA ASP A 37 5.09 10.58 9.66
C ASP A 37 6.27 11.56 9.68
N GLY A 38 5.96 12.84 9.91
CA GLY A 38 6.92 13.92 9.74
C GLY A 38 7.52 13.92 8.33
N ASN A 39 8.81 13.65 8.22
CA ASN A 39 9.55 13.61 6.96
C ASN A 39 9.64 12.21 6.33
N ILE A 40 9.01 11.19 6.90
CA ILE A 40 9.08 9.82 6.39
C ILE A 40 7.74 9.43 5.77
N ILE A 41 7.75 8.99 4.51
CA ILE A 41 6.60 8.31 3.92
C ILE A 41 6.57 6.88 4.47
N LYS A 42 5.52 6.59 5.23
CA LYS A 42 5.32 5.32 5.95
C LYS A 42 4.46 4.34 5.17
N LYS A 43 3.60 4.82 4.28
CA LYS A 43 2.59 4.00 3.63
C LYS A 43 2.14 4.60 2.30
N GLU A 44 1.84 3.73 1.35
CA GLU A 44 1.08 4.07 0.15
C GLU A 44 -0.23 3.26 0.12
N ILE A 45 -1.31 3.93 -0.29
CA ILE A 45 -2.62 3.31 -0.48
C ILE A 45 -3.12 3.68 -1.87
N ILE A 46 -3.27 2.65 -2.71
CA ILE A 46 -3.97 2.73 -3.98
C ILE A 46 -5.40 2.28 -3.71
N THR A 47 -6.37 3.15 -3.96
CA THR A 47 -7.78 2.85 -3.69
C THR A 47 -8.69 3.52 -4.73
N SER A 48 -9.69 2.78 -5.20
CA SER A 48 -10.76 3.27 -6.07
C SER A 48 -12.08 3.43 -5.31
N ASP A 49 -13.12 3.93 -5.98
CA ASP A 49 -14.49 3.83 -5.46
C ASP A 49 -14.89 2.34 -5.41
N CYS A 50 -15.62 1.94 -4.36
CA CYS A 50 -16.09 0.56 -4.18
C CYS A 50 -17.17 0.14 -5.19
N ARG A 51 -17.77 1.11 -5.90
CA ARG A 51 -18.79 0.88 -6.93
C ARG A 51 -18.21 0.71 -8.32
N GLU A 52 -16.91 0.92 -8.50
CA GLU A 52 -16.25 0.74 -9.80
C GLU A 52 -16.11 -0.76 -10.13
N GLU A 53 -16.42 -1.13 -11.38
CA GLU A 53 -16.27 -2.50 -11.88
C GLU A 53 -14.83 -3.04 -11.73
N ASN A 54 -13.85 -2.15 -11.80
CA ASN A 54 -12.43 -2.46 -11.64
C ASN A 54 -11.91 -2.02 -10.28
N PHE A 55 -12.60 -2.40 -9.21
CA PHE A 55 -12.18 -2.11 -7.85
C PHE A 55 -10.71 -2.50 -7.62
N ARG A 56 -9.95 -1.57 -7.02
CA ARG A 56 -8.57 -1.80 -6.59
C ARG A 56 -8.37 -1.22 -5.21
N TYR A 57 -7.90 -2.07 -4.31
CA TYR A 57 -7.34 -1.66 -3.05
C TYR A 57 -6.00 -2.33 -2.84
N ARG A 58 -4.96 -1.54 -2.63
CA ARG A 58 -3.63 -2.03 -2.27
C ARG A 58 -3.05 -1.11 -1.22
N GLU A 59 -2.61 -1.70 -0.12
CA GLU A 59 -1.95 -1.00 0.98
C GLU A 59 -0.57 -1.61 1.20
N SER A 60 0.46 -0.77 1.07
CA SER A 60 1.87 -1.17 1.18
C SER A 60 2.60 -0.28 2.18
N GLU A 61 3.49 -0.86 2.97
CA GLU A 61 4.37 -0.10 3.85
C GLU A 61 5.59 0.44 3.10
N LEU A 62 6.00 1.64 3.46
CA LEU A 62 7.15 2.34 2.91
C LEU A 62 8.06 2.84 4.02
N TYR A 63 9.33 3.04 3.66
CA TYR A 63 10.29 3.80 4.43
C TYR A 63 11.08 4.67 3.45
N VAL A 64 10.54 5.86 3.18
CA VAL A 64 11.13 6.82 2.25
C VAL A 64 11.29 8.16 2.96
N GLU A 65 12.53 8.59 3.12
CA GLU A 65 12.85 9.88 3.74
C GLU A 65 12.64 11.02 2.75
N THR A 66 12.13 12.13 3.27
CA THR A 66 11.91 13.35 2.52
C THR A 66 12.56 14.55 3.22
N ALA A 67 12.77 15.62 2.45
CA ALA A 67 13.35 16.86 2.92
C ALA A 67 12.62 18.07 2.33
N GLU A 68 12.99 19.25 2.81
CA GLU A 68 12.44 20.54 2.36
C GLU A 68 10.91 20.57 2.38
N ASN A 69 10.34 20.20 3.53
CA ASN A 69 8.89 20.12 3.73
C ASN A 69 8.23 19.21 2.69
N LYS A 70 8.71 17.96 2.58
CA LYS A 70 8.17 16.88 1.73
C LYS A 70 8.26 17.14 0.23
N LYS A 71 9.10 18.09 -0.19
CA LYS A 71 9.30 18.42 -1.62
C LYS A 71 10.38 17.55 -2.28
N LEU A 72 11.32 17.03 -1.50
CA LEU A 72 12.40 16.20 -1.99
C LEU A 72 12.34 14.82 -1.36
N VAL A 73 12.56 13.79 -2.17
CA VAL A 73 12.85 12.43 -1.73
C VAL A 73 14.37 12.28 -1.59
N LEU A 74 14.79 11.82 -0.43
CA LEU A 74 16.18 11.51 -0.17
C LEU A 74 16.53 10.11 -0.70
N PRO A 75 17.73 9.94 -1.27
CA PRO A 75 18.19 8.65 -1.73
C PRO A 75 18.49 7.72 -0.54
N LYS A 76 18.23 6.42 -0.69
CA LYS A 76 18.59 5.43 0.34
C LYS A 76 20.09 5.30 0.58
N THR A 77 20.92 5.69 -0.39
CA THR A 77 22.38 5.63 -0.28
C THR A 77 22.96 7.03 -0.16
N ALA A 78 24.00 7.18 0.67
CA ALA A 78 24.67 8.46 0.92
C ALA A 78 25.24 9.15 -0.35
N LYS A 79 25.41 8.41 -1.45
CA LYS A 79 25.94 8.93 -2.72
C LYS A 79 24.86 9.33 -3.73
N GLY A 80 23.59 9.06 -3.45
CA GLY A 80 22.52 9.46 -4.36
C GLY A 80 22.28 10.97 -4.35
N LYS A 81 21.64 11.48 -5.38
CA LYS A 81 21.13 12.87 -5.39
C LYS A 81 19.67 12.89 -4.92
N PRO A 82 19.27 13.86 -4.08
CA PRO A 82 17.86 14.12 -3.80
C PRO A 82 17.07 14.33 -5.09
N LYS A 83 15.84 13.83 -5.12
CA LYS A 83 14.92 13.98 -6.26
C LYS A 83 13.68 14.72 -5.82
N LYS A 84 13.09 15.53 -6.70
CA LYS A 84 11.78 16.13 -6.42
C LYS A 84 10.74 15.03 -6.21
N LEU A 85 9.93 15.15 -5.16
CA LEU A 85 8.78 14.29 -4.95
C LEU A 85 7.74 14.60 -6.04
N ASN A 86 7.55 13.64 -6.92
CA ASN A 86 6.56 13.65 -7.99
C ASN A 86 6.19 12.20 -8.33
N PHE A 87 5.20 12.02 -9.20
CA PHE A 87 4.75 10.69 -9.63
C PHE A 87 5.89 9.80 -10.13
N THR A 88 6.82 10.33 -10.94
CA THR A 88 7.95 9.52 -11.44
C THR A 88 8.88 9.06 -10.31
N ALA A 89 9.09 9.89 -9.28
CA ALA A 89 9.87 9.52 -8.12
C ALA A 89 9.20 8.39 -7.32
N THR A 90 7.87 8.43 -7.18
CA THR A 90 7.14 7.41 -6.42
C THR A 90 7.20 6.02 -7.06
N GLN A 91 7.31 5.92 -8.39
CA GLN A 91 7.55 4.64 -9.07
C GLN A 91 8.86 3.95 -8.67
N SER A 92 9.81 4.69 -8.09
CA SER A 92 11.08 4.13 -7.60
C SER A 92 11.01 3.64 -6.16
N PHE A 93 9.90 3.86 -5.46
CA PHE A 93 9.73 3.42 -4.09
C PHE A 93 9.74 1.89 -4.04
N ARG A 94 10.20 1.38 -2.89
CA ARG A 94 10.35 -0.04 -2.64
C ARG A 94 9.57 -0.35 -1.38
N PRO A 95 8.35 -0.91 -1.54
CA PRO A 95 7.58 -1.45 -0.45
C PRO A 95 8.37 -2.44 0.41
N VAL A 96 8.03 -2.47 1.69
CA VAL A 96 8.60 -3.37 2.69
C VAL A 96 7.47 -4.00 3.49
N ASN A 97 7.80 -5.02 4.27
CA ASN A 97 6.89 -5.67 5.22
C ASN A 97 5.61 -6.20 4.57
N VAL A 98 4.56 -6.37 5.37
CA VAL A 98 3.28 -6.92 4.95
C VAL A 98 2.55 -5.92 4.06
N TYR A 99 1.94 -6.43 3.01
CA TYR A 99 1.01 -5.70 2.18
C TYR A 99 -0.27 -6.50 1.99
N PHE A 100 -1.34 -5.77 1.73
CA PHE A 100 -2.64 -6.31 1.37
C PHE A 100 -3.02 -5.79 -0.01
N ALA A 101 -3.51 -6.68 -0.86
CA ALA A 101 -4.05 -6.32 -2.16
C ALA A 101 -5.39 -7.04 -2.38
N CYS A 102 -6.39 -6.28 -2.77
CA CYS A 102 -7.68 -6.74 -3.28
C CYS A 102 -7.92 -5.98 -4.59
N GLU A 103 -7.51 -6.56 -5.71
CA GLU A 103 -7.59 -5.90 -7.01
C GLU A 103 -7.92 -6.92 -8.11
N GLY A 104 -8.84 -6.54 -9.00
CA GLY A 104 -9.32 -7.44 -10.04
C GLY A 104 -10.04 -8.64 -9.44
N SER A 105 -9.47 -9.84 -9.63
CA SER A 105 -10.07 -11.09 -9.15
C SER A 105 -9.27 -11.77 -8.05
N TYR A 106 -8.34 -11.09 -7.38
CA TYR A 106 -7.54 -11.75 -6.36
C TYR A 106 -7.42 -10.95 -5.06
N ILE A 107 -7.24 -11.70 -3.98
CA ILE A 107 -6.95 -11.20 -2.65
C ILE A 107 -5.62 -11.79 -2.21
N THR A 108 -4.71 -10.93 -1.73
CA THR A 108 -3.37 -11.34 -1.30
C THR A 108 -3.00 -10.65 0.01
N ILE A 109 -2.45 -11.44 0.94
CA ILE A 109 -1.68 -10.96 2.09
C ILE A 109 -0.30 -11.57 1.97
N ALA A 110 0.73 -10.74 1.78
CA ALA A 110 2.09 -11.20 1.59
C ALA A 110 3.08 -10.18 2.16
N ASN A 111 4.36 -10.57 2.27
CA ASN A 111 5.42 -9.74 2.81
C ASN A 111 6.49 -9.48 1.76
N TYR A 112 6.73 -8.21 1.45
CA TYR A 112 7.76 -7.77 0.49
C TYR A 112 9.18 -8.10 0.98
N THR A 113 9.46 -7.92 2.28
CA THR A 113 10.79 -8.13 2.87
C THR A 113 11.18 -9.60 2.88
N THR A 114 10.29 -10.47 3.36
CA THR A 114 10.56 -11.91 3.49
C THR A 114 10.18 -12.71 2.25
N GLN A 115 9.55 -12.07 1.26
CA GLN A 115 9.02 -12.70 0.05
C GLN A 115 8.09 -13.88 0.34
N LYS A 116 7.32 -13.79 1.44
CA LYS A 116 6.40 -14.85 1.88
C LYS A 116 4.97 -14.43 1.61
N THR A 117 4.20 -15.31 0.97
CA THR A 117 2.75 -15.17 0.85
C THR A 117 2.09 -15.89 2.03
N PHE A 118 1.25 -15.18 2.77
CA PHE A 118 0.47 -15.74 3.88
C PHE A 118 -0.91 -16.19 3.43
N TYR A 119 -1.50 -15.43 2.51
CA TYR A 119 -2.80 -15.70 1.93
C TYR A 119 -2.81 -15.29 0.46
N PHE A 120 -3.42 -16.12 -0.38
CA PHE A 120 -3.71 -15.81 -1.76
C PHE A 120 -4.98 -16.55 -2.17
N GLU A 121 -5.91 -15.82 -2.79
CA GLU A 121 -7.13 -16.36 -3.34
C GLU A 121 -7.42 -15.70 -4.68
N ASP A 122 -7.74 -16.51 -5.69
CA ASP A 122 -8.31 -16.04 -6.95
C ASP A 122 -9.83 -16.26 -6.91
N ILE A 123 -10.56 -15.16 -6.71
CA ILE A 123 -12.01 -15.09 -6.58
C ILE A 123 -12.70 -15.69 -7.81
N LYS A 124 -12.12 -15.60 -9.00
CA LYS A 124 -12.72 -16.20 -10.22
C LYS A 124 -12.59 -17.73 -10.24
N ASN A 125 -11.57 -18.28 -9.59
CA ASN A 125 -11.30 -19.73 -9.55
C ASN A 125 -11.80 -20.39 -8.24
N GLY A 126 -12.24 -19.61 -7.25
CA GLY A 126 -12.78 -20.09 -5.97
C GLY A 126 -14.16 -20.78 -6.03
N LEU A 127 -14.82 -20.82 -7.20
CA LEU A 127 -16.09 -21.53 -7.39
C LEU A 127 -15.93 -23.05 -7.62
N VAL A 128 -14.73 -23.61 -7.49
CA VAL A 128 -14.56 -25.06 -7.36
C VAL A 128 -14.36 -25.38 -5.88
N PRO A 129 -15.37 -25.88 -5.15
CA PRO A 129 -15.17 -26.36 -3.79
C PRO A 129 -14.12 -27.47 -3.83
N GLN A 130 -13.00 -27.28 -3.14
CA GLN A 130 -12.09 -28.39 -2.88
C GLN A 130 -12.86 -29.38 -2.01
N ARG A 131 -13.34 -30.47 -2.62
CA ARG A 131 -13.81 -31.65 -1.90
C ARG A 131 -12.64 -32.14 -1.05
N LEU A 132 -12.75 -31.98 0.27
CA LEU A 132 -11.99 -32.75 1.24
C LEU A 132 -12.27 -34.23 0.95
N GLN A 133 -11.27 -34.95 0.44
CA GLN A 133 -11.31 -36.40 0.44
C GLN A 133 -10.92 -36.87 1.85
N GLY A 134 -11.84 -37.58 2.48
CA GLY A 134 -11.63 -38.28 3.74
C GLY A 134 -10.93 -39.62 3.57
#